data_AF-A0A357CGW8-F1
#
_entry.id   AF-A0A357CGW8-F1
#
_cell.length_a   1.000
_cell.length_b   1.000
_cell.length_c   1.000
_cell.angle_alpha   90.00
_cell.angle_beta   90.00
_cell.angle_gamma   90.00
#
_symmetry.space_group_name_H-M   'P 1'
#
loop_
_entity.id
_entity.type
_entity.pdbx_description
1 polymer ?
#
loop_
_entity_poly.entity_id
_entity_poly.type
_entity_poly.pdbx_seq_one_letter_code
_entity_poly.pdbx_strand_id
1 'polypeptide(L)' 'GKSILLDAFSLAIGARGDASLVRRGAAQGQVTASFDLDPSHPVFALLAANGIEGEDTLILRRVQGADGRRRA' A
#
# COMPACT_ATOMS: atom_id res chain seq x y z
N GLY A 1 8.11 14.56 -10.65
CA GLY A 1 7.37 14.65 -9.36
C GLY A 1 6.00 14.02 -9.42
N LYS A 2 5.17 14.35 -10.42
CA LYS A 2 3.78 13.86 -10.48
C LYS A 2 3.63 12.37 -10.81
N SER A 3 4.39 11.86 -11.78
CA SER A 3 4.32 10.45 -12.20
C SER A 3 4.63 9.50 -11.04
N ILE A 4 5.72 9.75 -10.31
CA ILE A 4 6.10 8.93 -9.16
C ILE A 4 5.02 8.89 -8.06
N LEU A 5 4.21 9.93 -7.90
CA LEU A 5 3.08 9.92 -6.96
C LEU A 5 1.97 8.99 -7.43
N LEU A 6 1.64 9.00 -8.73
CA LEU A 6 0.64 8.09 -9.30
C LEU A 6 1.10 6.64 -9.24
N ASP A 7 2.39 6.40 -9.51
CA ASP A 7 2.99 5.07 -9.43
C ASP A 7 2.99 4.55 -7.98
N ALA A 8 3.38 5.40 -7.03
CA ALA A 8 3.38 5.09 -5.61
C ALA A 8 1.95 4.82 -5.08
N PHE A 9 0.98 5.65 -5.45
CA PHE A 9 -0.41 5.45 -5.06
C PHE A 9 -0.97 4.14 -5.62
N SER A 10 -0.76 3.87 -6.91
CA SER A 10 -1.15 2.62 -7.56
C SER A 10 -0.56 1.40 -6.85
N LEU A 11 0.73 1.48 -6.48
CA LEU A 11 1.40 0.44 -5.72
C LEU A 11 0.75 0.22 -4.34
N ALA A 12 0.42 1.29 -3.61
CA ALA A 12 -0.18 1.22 -2.28
C ALA A 12 -1.55 0.51 -2.30
N ILE A 13 -2.36 0.71 -3.34
CA ILE A 13 -3.71 0.14 -3.47
C ILE A 13 -3.76 -1.24 -4.15
N GLY A 14 -2.62 -1.89 -4.39
CA GLY A 14 -2.59 -3.28 -4.85
C GLY A 14 -2.08 -3.51 -6.28
N ALA A 15 -1.72 -2.47 -7.04
CA ALA A 15 -1.17 -2.64 -8.39
C ALA A 15 0.09 -3.52 -8.41
N ARG A 16 0.47 -4.04 -9.58
CA ARG A 16 1.66 -4.88 -9.68
C ARG A 16 2.91 -4.07 -9.32
N GLY A 17 3.73 -4.63 -8.44
CA GLY A 17 5.03 -4.08 -8.08
C GLY A 17 5.95 -3.96 -9.29
N ASP A 18 6.68 -2.84 -9.35
CA ASP A 18 7.72 -2.57 -10.34
C ASP A 18 9.05 -2.29 -9.61
N ALA A 19 10.09 -3.05 -9.94
CA ALA A 19 11.43 -2.88 -9.39
C ALA A 19 12.04 -1.51 -9.74
N SER A 20 11.58 -0.86 -10.82
CA SER A 20 11.99 0.48 -11.21
C SER A 20 11.66 1.54 -10.14
N LEU A 21 10.67 1.26 -9.27
CA LEU A 21 10.27 2.12 -8.16
C LEU A 21 11.24 2.06 -6.98
N VAL A 22 12.17 1.11 -6.96
CA VAL A 22 13.24 1.04 -5.96
C VAL A 22 14.41 1.90 -6.42
N ARG A 23 14.83 2.84 -5.57
CA ARG A 23 16.00 3.68 -5.85
C ARG A 23 17.23 2.81 -6.13
N ARG A 24 18.00 3.15 -7.17
CA ARG A 24 19.26 2.46 -7.48
C ARG A 24 20.18 2.39 -6.26
N GLY A 25 20.70 1.19 -5.99
CA GLY A 25 21.54 0.91 -4.82
C GLY A 25 20.78 0.65 -3.52
N ALA A 26 19.46 0.83 -3.49
CA ALA A 26 18.63 0.43 -2.36
C ALA A 26 18.13 -1.01 -2.53
N ALA A 27 18.06 -1.75 -1.42
CA ALA A 27 17.54 -3.13 -1.43
C ALA A 27 16.01 -3.18 -1.61
N GLN A 28 15.31 -2.14 -1.17
CA GLN A 28 13.84 -2.05 -1.23
C GLN A 28 13.36 -0.59 -1.25
N GLY A 29 12.14 -0.39 -1.74
CA GLY A 29 11.35 0.82 -1.60
C GLY A 29 10.10 0.55 -0.76
N GLN A 30 9.53 1.60 -0.17
CA GLN A 30 8.28 1.50 0.58
C GLN A 30 7.35 2.65 0.20
N VAL A 31 6.06 2.35 0.11
CA VAL A 31 4.99 3.34 0.05
C VAL A 31 3.99 3.11 1.18
N THR A 32 3.42 4.19 1.70
CA THR A 32 2.34 4.16 2.68
C THR A 32 1.26 5.14 2.24
N ALA A 33 0.02 4.68 2.21
CA ALA A 33 -1.16 5.48 1.95
C ALA A 33 -2.08 5.42 3.18
N SER A 34 -2.65 6.56 3.53
CA SER A 34 -3.63 6.71 4.60
C SER A 34 -4.95 7.14 3.98
N PHE A 35 -6.05 6.51 4.42
CA PHE A 35 -7.39 6.82 3.97
C PHE A 35 -8.28 7.09 5.17
N ASP A 36 -8.91 8.25 5.19
CA ASP A 36 -10.00 8.51 6.12
C ASP A 36 -11.24 7.76 5.61
N LEU A 37 -11.85 6.99 6.49
CA LEU A 37 -12.99 6.13 6.19
C LEU A 37 -14.27 6.76 6.76
N ASP A 38 -15.30 6.80 5.93
CA ASP A 38 -16.66 7.03 6.44
C ASP A 38 -17.06 5.89 7.39
N PRO A 39 -17.77 6.15 8.50
CA PRO A 39 -18.20 5.11 9.44
C PRO A 39 -19.02 3.97 8.81
N SER A 40 -19.66 4.20 7.65
CA SER A 40 -20.41 3.20 6.89
C SER A 40 -19.57 2.45 5.85
N HIS A 41 -18.26 2.68 5.80
CA HIS A 41 -17.40 2.12 4.77
C HIS A 41 -17.36 0.57 4.83
N PRO A 42 -17.55 -0.13 3.70
CA PRO A 42 -17.70 -1.59 3.69
C PRO A 42 -16.45 -2.37 4.15
N VAL A 43 -15.28 -1.71 4.20
CA VAL A 43 -14.04 -2.35 4.68
C VAL A 43 -14.14 -2.81 6.12
N PHE A 44 -14.98 -2.20 6.96
CA PHE A 44 -15.15 -2.62 8.35
C PHE A 44 -15.65 -4.06 8.48
N ALA A 45 -16.52 -4.50 7.56
CA ALA A 45 -16.96 -5.89 7.52
C ALA A 45 -15.80 -6.85 7.17
N LEU A 46 -14.91 -6.44 6.26
CA LEU A 46 -13.72 -7.23 5.91
C LEU A 46 -12.71 -7.27 7.05
N LEU A 47 -12.47 -6.15 7.73
CA LEU A 47 -11.57 -6.09 8.89
C LEU A 47 -12.10 -6.99 10.01
N ALA A 48 -13.39 -6.88 10.35
CA ALA A 48 -14.03 -7.71 11.38
C ALA A 48 -13.98 -9.20 11.03
N ALA A 49 -14.23 -9.58 9.77
CA ALA A 49 -14.12 -10.97 9.31
C ALA A 49 -12.70 -11.55 9.44
N ASN A 50 -11.67 -10.70 9.50
CA ASN A 50 -10.27 -11.08 9.69
C ASN A 50 -9.78 -10.85 11.13
N GLY A 51 -10.68 -10.51 12.07
CA GLY A 51 -10.33 -10.24 13.47
C GLY A 51 -9.51 -8.96 13.67
N ILE A 52 -9.60 -8.02 12.72
CA ILE A 52 -8.92 -6.73 12.77
C ILE A 52 -9.94 -5.67 13.21
N GLU A 53 -9.61 -4.91 14.24
CA GLU A 53 -10.43 -3.77 14.68
C GLU A 53 -10.34 -2.63 13.66
N GLY A 54 -11.48 -2.04 13.34
CA GLY A 54 -11.58 -0.94 12.40
C GLY A 54 -11.45 0.41 13.10
N GLU A 55 -10.59 1.27 12.57
CA GLU A 55 -10.48 2.69 12.96
C GLU A 55 -11.00 3.59 11.84
N ASP A 56 -11.20 4.88 12.13
CA ASP A 56 -11.58 5.88 11.12
C ASP A 56 -10.50 6.10 10.04
N THR A 57 -9.28 5.57 10.27
CA THR A 57 -8.13 5.71 9.40
C THR A 57 -7.60 4.34 8.98
N LEU A 58 -7.55 4.09 7.67
CA LEU A 58 -6.94 2.88 7.10
C LEU A 58 -5.56 3.18 6.53
N ILE A 59 -4.54 2.50 7.08
CA ILE A 59 -3.15 2.62 6.61
C ILE A 59 -2.77 1.39 5.78
N LEU A 60 -2.48 1.61 4.49
CA LEU A 60 -1.93 0.60 3.60
C LEU A 60 -0.43 0.83 3.43
N ARG A 61 0.38 -0.15 3.85
CA ARG A 61 1.84 -0.14 3.67
C ARG A 61 2.26 -1.24 2.72
N ARG A 62 3.08 -0.87 1.73
CA ARG A 62 3.67 -1.83 0.80
C ARG A 62 5.17 -1.66 0.68
N VAL A 63 5.88 -2.79 0.74
CA VAL A 63 7.34 -2.88 0.57
C VAL A 63 7.61 -3.58 -0.76
N GLN A 64 8.46 -2.96 -1.58
CA GLN A 64 8.87 -3.46 -2.89
C GLN A 64 10.36 -3.80 -2.86
N GLY A 65 10.70 -5.05 -3.10
CA GLY A 65 12.10 -5.47 -3.26
C GLY A 65 12.69 -5.01 -4.60
N ALA A 66 14.00 -4.76 -4.63
CA ALA A 66 14.73 -4.40 -5.85
C ALA A 66 14.76 -5.54 -6.89
N ASP A 67 14.46 -6.77 -6.49
CA ASP A 67 14.36 -7.96 -7.35
C ASP A 67 12.94 -8.17 -7.92
N GLY A 68 12.02 -7.25 -7.66
CA GLY A 68 10.63 -7.34 -8.12
C GLY A 68 9.78 -8.36 -7.37
N ARG A 69 10.32 -9.10 -6.40
CA ARG A 69 9.56 -10.12 -5.66
C ARG A 69 8.68 -9.47 -4.60
N ARG A 70 7.51 -10.05 -4.40
CA ARG A 70 6.59 -9.72 -3.29
C ARG A 70 7.00 -10.55 -2.08
N ARG A 71 7.11 -9.92 -0.91
CA ARG A 71 6.89 -10.61 0.35
C ARG A 71 5.40 -10.48 0.65
N ALA A 72 4.71 -11.61 0.66
CA ALA A 72 3.36 -11.75 1.21
C ALA A 72 3.49 -12.06 2.70
#